data_AF-A0AAN8SXS3-F1
#
_entry.id   AF-A0AAN8SXS3-F1
#
_cell.length_a   1.000
_cell.length_b   1.000
_cell.length_c   1.000
_cell.angle_alpha   90.00
_cell.angle_beta   90.00
_cell.angle_gamma   90.00
#
_symmetry.space_group_name_H-M   'P 1'
#
loop_
_entity.id
_entity.type
_entity.pdbx_description
1 polymer ?
#
loop_
_entity_poly.entity_id
_entity_poly.type
_entity_poly.pdbx_seq_one_letter_code
_entity_poly.pdbx_strand_id
1 'polypeptide(L)'
;MAAILRFRKLCFLEPVKCSTVSVQSFEKPKNDEKQSFEQPQKPESLVSAIERVLEKPKSKKIKKQPKEWRCVDSCCWLIGYLCTSWWLLLFLCNFLPANLPGLRVPEAPGVRLKRDGLTALHPVVLVPGIVTGGLELWEGRPCSEGLFRKRLWGGSFTEIFKRPLCWLEHLSLDNETGLDPPGIRVRAVPGLVAADYFAPAPPLVGGGGGQGWCAKHIKAIMNIGPAFLGVPKAVANILSAEGRDVAFIRSMAPGLLDSETFGFQTLQHIMRVSRTWDSVISLVPRGGETIWGDLNKSPEVENICYTSKARYLQSSSKENNGNDTDAKRSFHVKELPRYGRIISFGKEKLELPSSQLSIIDSKELMRGSASRNSNTSCGEVSSEYDEMSRNNIKKVAESDAYTASSLLDLLRFVAPKMMKRAEAHFSHGIAEDLDDLKYTHYKYWSNPLETKLPDAPDMEIFCSYGVGIPTERSYVYKLSSSDRCKSIPLQIDSSAYGSDNGCLKGGVHFVDGDESVPVVSAGFMCAKGWRGKTRFNPSGISTYIREHQHKAPSSLLEGRGTESGAHVDIMGNVAFIEDVLRIAGGATGAELGGDRIYSDIMKMSERINIRL
;
A
#
# COMPACT_ATOMS: atom_id res chain seq x y z
N MET A 1 3.48 -7.29 24.85
CA MET A 1 2.88 -7.82 23.60
C MET A 1 3.93 -8.29 22.59
N ALA A 2 4.57 -7.41 21.80
CA ALA A 2 5.36 -7.80 20.61
C ALA A 2 6.45 -8.89 20.83
N ALA A 3 7.09 -8.94 22.00
CA ALA A 3 8.08 -9.98 22.33
C ALA A 3 7.49 -11.41 22.38
N ILE A 4 6.22 -11.56 22.80
CA ILE A 4 5.53 -12.85 22.95
C ILE A 4 5.32 -13.50 21.57
N LEU A 5 4.95 -12.69 20.58
CA LEU A 5 4.76 -13.14 19.19
C LEU A 5 6.07 -13.57 18.53
N ARG A 6 7.21 -12.98 18.91
CA ARG A 6 8.53 -13.43 18.42
C ARG A 6 8.94 -14.78 18.98
N PHE A 7 8.66 -15.05 20.27
CA PHE A 7 9.06 -16.32 20.91
C PHE A 7 8.35 -17.53 20.28
N ARG A 8 7.05 -17.44 19.97
CA ARG A 8 6.28 -18.56 19.37
C ARG A 8 6.79 -19.02 18.00
N LYS A 9 7.50 -18.17 17.24
CA LYS A 9 8.08 -18.53 15.93
C LYS A 9 9.34 -19.39 16.01
N LEU A 10 9.95 -19.54 17.19
CA LEU A 10 11.12 -20.41 17.40
C LEU A 10 10.75 -21.84 17.81
N CYS A 11 9.54 -22.07 18.31
CA CYS A 11 9.11 -23.36 18.87
C CYS A 11 8.50 -24.35 17.86
N PHE A 12 8.44 -23.99 16.58
CA PHE A 12 7.87 -24.81 15.50
C PHE A 12 8.85 -24.97 14.33
N LEU A 13 10.01 -25.55 14.64
CA LEU A 13 10.89 -26.22 13.68
C LEU A 13 10.96 -27.69 14.09
N GLU A 14 10.63 -28.60 13.18
CA GLU A 14 10.78 -30.04 13.45
C GLU A 14 12.26 -30.44 13.55
N PRO A 15 12.62 -31.36 14.45
CA PRO A 15 14.02 -31.76 14.65
C PRO A 15 14.52 -32.63 13.49
N VAL A 16 15.32 -32.03 12.60
CA VAL A 16 16.08 -32.76 11.59
C VAL A 16 17.08 -33.70 12.30
N LYS A 17 16.95 -35.01 12.08
CA LYS A 17 17.85 -36.02 12.64
C LYS A 17 19.26 -35.85 12.07
N CYS A 18 20.21 -35.41 12.89
CA CYS A 18 21.64 -35.53 12.60
C CYS A 18 22.19 -36.84 13.16
N SER A 19 23.04 -37.50 12.36
CA SER A 19 23.71 -38.75 12.75
C SER A 19 24.93 -38.48 13.64
N THR A 20 25.25 -39.41 14.51
CA THR A 20 26.37 -39.32 15.47
C THR A 20 27.74 -39.41 14.79
N VAL A 21 28.62 -38.47 15.11
CA VAL A 21 30.09 -38.62 14.98
C VAL A 21 30.71 -38.20 16.32
N SER A 22 31.80 -38.86 16.71
CA SER A 22 32.36 -38.83 18.07
C SER A 22 33.08 -37.53 18.44
N VAL A 23 32.96 -37.15 19.71
CA VAL A 23 33.79 -36.12 20.35
C VAL A 23 35.16 -36.72 20.72
N GLN A 24 36.23 -35.98 20.46
CA GLN A 24 37.50 -36.14 21.18
C GLN A 24 37.87 -34.83 21.88
N SER A 25 38.38 -34.97 23.10
CA SER A 25 38.77 -33.90 24.02
C SER A 25 40.27 -33.60 23.93
N PHE A 26 40.66 -32.34 24.13
CA PHE A 26 42.00 -32.01 24.62
C PHE A 26 41.97 -30.79 25.56
N GLU A 27 42.84 -30.81 26.57
CA GLU A 27 42.84 -29.91 27.72
C GLU A 27 43.81 -28.72 27.56
N LYS A 28 43.82 -27.80 28.53
CA LYS A 28 44.87 -26.77 28.70
C LYS A 28 45.29 -26.65 30.17
N PRO A 29 46.61 -26.73 30.50
CA PRO A 29 47.14 -26.55 31.85
C PRO A 29 47.40 -25.06 32.21
N LYS A 30 47.93 -24.83 33.43
CA LYS A 30 48.24 -23.54 34.07
C LYS A 30 49.76 -23.34 34.32
N ASN A 31 50.11 -22.29 35.08
CA ASN A 31 51.38 -22.00 35.80
C ASN A 31 52.49 -21.28 34.97
N ASP A 32 53.34 -20.37 35.50
CA ASP A 32 53.36 -19.70 36.82
C ASP A 32 54.26 -18.41 36.91
N GLU A 33 53.99 -17.58 37.94
CA GLU A 33 54.90 -16.75 38.79
C GLU A 33 55.70 -15.46 38.39
N LYS A 34 55.76 -14.55 39.41
CA LYS A 34 56.81 -13.56 39.81
C LYS A 34 56.97 -12.23 39.01
N GLN A 35 57.36 -11.08 39.60
CA GLN A 35 57.92 -10.75 40.95
C GLN A 35 57.68 -9.26 41.39
N SER A 36 57.54 -8.97 42.71
CA SER A 36 57.94 -7.76 43.52
C SER A 36 57.73 -6.30 42.99
N PHE A 37 57.40 -5.22 43.74
CA PHE A 37 57.19 -4.87 45.19
C PHE A 37 56.49 -3.45 45.26
N GLU A 38 56.28 -2.64 46.33
CA GLU A 38 56.54 -2.61 47.79
C GLU A 38 55.39 -1.80 48.53
N GLN A 39 55.65 -1.01 49.59
CA GLN A 39 54.66 -0.23 50.39
C GLN A 39 55.33 0.91 51.22
N PRO A 40 54.59 1.81 51.94
CA PRO A 40 54.41 1.58 53.41
C PRO A 40 53.14 2.17 54.12
N GLN A 41 52.62 1.40 55.11
CA GLN A 41 52.20 1.74 56.51
C GLN A 41 51.19 2.89 56.83
N LYS A 42 50.14 2.78 57.69
CA LYS A 42 49.89 2.26 59.10
C LYS A 42 50.27 3.26 60.24
N PRO A 43 49.70 3.19 61.48
CA PRO A 43 49.02 2.06 62.17
C PRO A 43 47.69 2.39 62.93
N GLU A 44 47.24 1.44 63.78
CA GLU A 44 46.03 1.48 64.63
C GLU A 44 46.36 1.53 66.15
N SER A 45 45.45 2.06 66.97
CA SER A 45 45.15 1.72 68.39
C SER A 45 44.18 2.79 68.97
N LEU A 46 43.53 2.66 70.13
CA LEU A 46 43.70 1.78 71.29
C LEU A 46 42.34 1.44 71.93
N VAL A 47 42.18 0.24 72.49
CA VAL A 47 40.98 -0.16 73.26
C VAL A 47 41.20 0.04 74.77
N SER A 48 40.13 0.41 75.47
CA SER A 48 40.00 0.49 76.94
C SER A 48 40.99 1.38 77.70
N ALA A 49 40.55 2.59 78.06
CA ALA A 49 40.48 3.03 79.47
C ALA A 49 39.81 4.42 79.59
N ILE A 50 38.73 4.51 80.37
CA ILE A 50 38.55 5.42 81.53
C ILE A 50 37.09 5.35 81.98
N GLU A 51 36.90 5.26 83.28
CA GLU A 51 35.60 5.11 83.94
C GLU A 51 35.18 6.44 84.62
N ARG A 52 33.87 6.63 84.81
CA ARG A 52 33.24 7.51 85.81
C ARG A 52 33.59 9.02 85.80
N VAL A 53 32.62 9.82 85.36
CA VAL A 53 32.04 10.88 86.22
C VAL A 53 30.50 10.73 86.19
N LEU A 54 29.81 11.09 87.28
CA LEU A 54 28.34 11.05 87.40
C LEU A 54 27.71 12.33 86.75
N GLU A 55 26.41 12.52 86.52
CA GLU A 55 25.22 12.21 87.33
C GLU A 55 23.93 12.00 86.49
N LYS A 56 22.77 11.82 87.17
CA LYS A 56 21.42 11.75 86.59
C LYS A 56 20.53 12.88 87.15
N PRO A 57 19.54 13.33 86.38
CA PRO A 57 18.17 13.28 86.94
C PRO A 57 17.16 12.51 86.09
N LYS A 58 15.97 12.33 86.67
CA LYS A 58 14.75 11.71 86.10
C LYS A 58 13.89 12.84 85.48
N SER A 59 12.88 12.68 84.61
CA SER A 59 12.17 11.54 83.99
C SER A 59 11.33 12.03 82.79
N LYS A 60 10.88 11.13 81.90
CA LYS A 60 9.49 11.03 81.40
C LYS A 60 9.33 9.85 80.42
N LYS A 61 8.11 9.30 80.31
CA LYS A 61 7.78 8.21 79.36
C LYS A 61 7.56 8.79 77.96
N ILE A 62 8.21 8.24 76.93
CA ILE A 62 7.87 8.48 75.53
C ILE A 62 7.23 7.21 74.94
N LYS A 63 6.15 7.38 74.17
CA LYS A 63 5.41 6.26 73.55
C LYS A 63 6.23 5.64 72.42
N LYS A 64 6.19 4.32 72.25
CA LYS A 64 6.66 3.69 71.00
C LYS A 64 5.73 4.12 69.86
N GLN A 65 6.28 4.80 68.84
CA GLN A 65 5.62 4.94 67.54
C GLN A 65 5.51 3.57 66.86
N PRO A 66 4.49 3.33 66.01
CA PRO A 66 4.47 2.16 65.12
C PRO A 66 5.59 2.28 64.07
N LYS A 67 6.01 1.15 63.49
CA LYS A 67 6.91 1.16 62.33
C LYS A 67 6.16 1.70 61.11
N GLU A 68 6.61 2.83 60.57
CA GLU A 68 6.23 3.27 59.24
C GLU A 68 6.73 2.25 58.20
N TRP A 69 5.83 1.79 57.33
CA TRP A 69 6.19 0.98 56.16
C TRP A 69 6.80 1.91 55.11
N ARG A 70 7.98 1.58 54.59
CA ARG A 70 8.64 2.43 53.58
C ARG A 70 8.01 2.13 52.21
N CYS A 71 7.86 3.13 51.35
CA CYS A 71 7.30 2.93 50.00
C CYS A 71 7.99 1.82 49.21
N VAL A 72 9.29 1.57 49.46
CA VAL A 72 10.07 0.46 48.89
C VAL A 72 9.37 -0.89 49.09
N ASP A 73 8.88 -1.19 50.30
CA ASP A 73 8.22 -2.46 50.61
C ASP A 73 6.92 -2.62 49.80
N SER A 74 6.15 -1.53 49.67
CA SER A 74 4.93 -1.49 48.86
C SER A 74 5.21 -1.62 47.36
N CYS A 75 6.28 -0.99 46.85
CA CYS A 75 6.70 -1.12 45.45
C CYS A 75 7.19 -2.54 45.15
N CYS A 76 7.95 -3.16 46.06
CA CYS A 76 8.37 -4.56 45.93
C CYS A 76 7.16 -5.52 45.93
N TRP A 77 6.14 -5.28 46.78
CA TRP A 77 4.89 -6.04 46.73
C TRP A 77 4.10 -5.82 45.44
N LEU A 78 4.03 -4.59 44.92
CA LEU A 78 3.34 -4.31 43.64
C LEU A 78 4.04 -4.99 42.46
N ILE A 79 5.37 -4.90 42.39
CA ILE A 79 6.18 -5.57 41.36
C ILE A 79 6.05 -7.09 41.51
N GLY A 80 6.13 -7.61 42.73
CA GLY A 80 5.93 -9.03 43.02
C GLY A 80 4.56 -9.53 42.55
N TYR A 81 3.48 -8.80 42.85
CA TYR A 81 2.12 -9.11 42.42
C TYR A 81 1.92 -9.03 40.90
N LEU A 82 2.51 -8.03 40.25
CA LEU A 82 2.49 -7.92 38.78
C LEU A 82 3.26 -9.09 38.14
N CYS A 83 4.43 -9.46 38.68
CA CYS A 83 5.20 -10.60 38.21
C CYS A 83 4.47 -11.93 38.42
N THR A 84 3.92 -12.20 39.61
CA THR A 84 3.18 -13.45 39.87
C THR A 84 1.88 -13.53 39.08
N SER A 85 1.16 -12.41 38.91
CA SER A 85 -0.03 -12.36 38.04
C SER A 85 0.32 -12.60 36.57
N TRP A 86 1.45 -12.08 36.09
CA TRP A 86 1.94 -12.28 34.73
C TRP A 86 2.41 -13.72 34.49
N TRP A 87 3.12 -14.32 35.45
CA TRP A 87 3.49 -15.73 35.42
C TRP A 87 2.26 -16.66 35.52
N LEU A 88 1.26 -16.31 36.32
CA LEU A 88 -0.01 -17.02 36.39
C LEU A 88 -0.78 -16.92 35.07
N LEU A 89 -0.82 -15.74 34.43
CA LEU A 89 -1.40 -15.55 33.09
C LEU A 89 -0.66 -16.38 32.04
N LEU A 90 0.68 -16.38 32.02
CA LEU A 90 1.47 -17.24 31.12
C LEU A 90 1.23 -18.73 31.38
N PHE A 91 1.14 -19.14 32.65
CA PHE A 91 0.84 -20.52 33.04
C PHE A 91 -0.55 -20.92 32.56
N LEU A 92 -1.58 -20.11 32.83
CA LEU A 92 -2.95 -20.33 32.35
C LEU A 92 -3.02 -20.34 30.81
N CYS A 93 -2.31 -19.45 30.11
CA CYS A 93 -2.25 -19.45 28.64
C CYS A 93 -1.49 -20.65 28.04
N ASN A 94 -0.64 -21.33 28.81
CA ASN A 94 0.03 -22.58 28.41
C ASN A 94 -0.75 -23.84 28.82
N PHE A 95 -1.54 -23.79 29.90
CA PHE A 95 -2.38 -24.89 30.37
C PHE A 95 -3.81 -24.87 29.80
N LEU A 96 -4.25 -23.76 29.21
CA LEU A 96 -5.44 -23.71 28.36
C LEU A 96 -5.20 -24.60 27.13
N PRO A 97 -5.90 -25.74 26.98
CA PRO A 97 -5.74 -26.57 25.80
C PRO A 97 -6.25 -25.81 24.56
N ALA A 98 -5.61 -26.03 23.40
CA ALA A 98 -6.00 -25.42 22.12
C ALA A 98 -7.37 -25.89 21.56
N ASN A 99 -8.18 -26.55 22.40
CA ASN A 99 -9.47 -27.17 22.10
C ASN A 99 -10.67 -26.40 22.67
N LEU A 100 -10.50 -25.11 23.03
CA LEU A 100 -11.64 -24.22 23.28
C LEU A 100 -12.49 -24.08 22.00
N PRO A 101 -13.81 -24.38 22.02
CA PRO A 101 -14.67 -24.13 20.88
C PRO A 101 -14.71 -22.61 20.60
N GLY A 102 -14.33 -22.23 19.37
CA GLY A 102 -14.10 -20.84 18.97
C GLY A 102 -12.62 -20.45 18.82
N LEU A 103 -11.66 -21.27 19.29
CA LEU A 103 -10.23 -20.99 19.18
C LEU A 103 -9.47 -21.90 18.18
N ARG A 104 -10.21 -22.66 17.36
CA ARG A 104 -9.62 -23.45 16.27
C ARG A 104 -9.06 -22.51 15.19
N VAL A 105 -7.74 -22.54 15.00
CA VAL A 105 -7.11 -21.95 13.81
C VAL A 105 -7.71 -22.63 12.57
N PRO A 106 -8.16 -21.88 11.54
CA PRO A 106 -8.65 -22.48 10.30
C PRO A 106 -7.63 -23.41 9.66
N GLU A 107 -8.08 -24.56 9.16
CA GLU A 107 -7.20 -25.49 8.44
C GLU A 107 -6.66 -24.80 7.17
N ALA A 108 -5.33 -24.72 7.07
CA ALA A 108 -4.69 -24.02 5.96
C ALA A 108 -5.12 -24.65 4.61
N PRO A 109 -5.47 -23.87 3.57
CA PRO A 109 -6.11 -24.41 2.37
C PRO A 109 -5.31 -25.53 1.68
N GLY A 110 -3.97 -25.43 1.64
CA GLY A 110 -3.10 -26.46 1.09
C GLY A 110 -3.00 -27.75 1.94
N VAL A 111 -3.27 -27.69 3.25
CA VAL A 111 -3.34 -28.91 4.09
C VAL A 111 -4.63 -29.68 3.80
N ARG A 112 -5.77 -28.95 3.71
CA ARG A 112 -7.04 -29.50 3.26
C ARG A 112 -6.93 -30.11 1.87
N LEU A 113 -6.53 -29.32 0.86
CA LEU A 113 -6.44 -29.80 -0.53
C LEU A 113 -5.48 -30.99 -0.67
N LYS A 114 -4.37 -31.04 0.09
CA LYS A 114 -3.47 -32.21 0.10
C LYS A 114 -4.11 -33.46 0.71
N ARG A 115 -4.92 -33.34 1.76
CA ARG A 115 -5.74 -34.46 2.29
C ARG A 115 -6.76 -34.90 1.24
N ASP A 116 -7.36 -33.94 0.56
CA ASP A 116 -8.41 -34.15 -0.45
C ASP A 116 -7.83 -34.66 -1.80
N GLY A 117 -6.53 -35.00 -1.85
CA GLY A 117 -5.86 -35.70 -2.95
C GLY A 117 -5.06 -34.82 -3.93
N LEU A 118 -5.06 -33.49 -3.76
CA LEU A 118 -4.38 -32.57 -4.68
C LEU A 118 -2.85 -32.74 -4.62
N THR A 119 -2.24 -32.86 -5.81
CA THR A 119 -0.78 -32.91 -5.99
C THR A 119 -0.29 -31.66 -6.74
N ALA A 120 0.99 -31.31 -6.59
CA ALA A 120 1.58 -30.18 -7.31
C ALA A 120 2.11 -30.66 -8.67
N LEU A 121 1.54 -30.14 -9.77
CA LEU A 121 1.96 -30.48 -11.14
C LEU A 121 2.78 -29.36 -11.79
N HIS A 122 2.46 -28.10 -11.47
CA HIS A 122 3.13 -26.92 -12.03
C HIS A 122 3.88 -26.13 -10.94
N PRO A 123 5.12 -25.68 -11.20
CA PRO A 123 5.81 -24.77 -10.30
C PRO A 123 5.16 -23.38 -10.34
N VAL A 124 4.96 -22.77 -9.17
CA VAL A 124 4.37 -21.43 -9.06
C VAL A 124 5.49 -20.40 -8.91
N VAL A 125 5.52 -19.40 -9.80
CA VAL A 125 6.46 -18.26 -9.76
C VAL A 125 5.71 -17.01 -9.31
N LEU A 126 6.25 -16.32 -8.30
CA LEU A 126 5.64 -15.10 -7.75
C LEU A 126 6.47 -13.89 -8.18
N VAL A 127 5.90 -13.00 -8.99
CA VAL A 127 6.58 -11.81 -9.56
C VAL A 127 6.11 -10.55 -8.82
N PRO A 128 6.97 -9.86 -8.05
CA PRO A 128 6.51 -8.81 -7.15
C PRO A 128 6.15 -7.48 -7.81
N GLY A 129 5.29 -6.73 -7.12
CA GLY A 129 4.75 -5.43 -7.49
C GLY A 129 5.59 -4.23 -7.03
N ILE A 130 5.17 -3.06 -7.51
CA ILE A 130 5.91 -1.79 -7.47
C ILE A 130 6.34 -1.36 -6.05
N VAL A 131 5.51 -1.63 -5.04
CA VAL A 131 5.68 -1.11 -3.67
C VAL A 131 6.16 -2.22 -2.71
N THR A 132 6.49 -3.41 -3.21
CA THR A 132 6.43 -4.64 -2.40
C THR A 132 7.66 -5.53 -2.44
N GLY A 133 8.53 -5.37 -3.44
CA GLY A 133 9.89 -5.89 -3.34
C GLY A 133 10.65 -5.21 -2.20
N GLY A 134 11.22 -5.98 -1.27
CA GLY A 134 12.15 -5.43 -0.28
C GLY A 134 13.39 -4.85 -0.97
N LEU A 135 13.90 -3.71 -0.48
CA LEU A 135 15.07 -3.03 -1.04
C LEU A 135 16.17 -2.90 0.01
N GLU A 136 17.40 -3.31 -0.34
CA GLU A 136 18.58 -3.27 0.52
C GLU A 136 19.64 -2.28 0.01
N LEU A 137 20.37 -1.68 0.95
CA LEU A 137 21.44 -0.72 0.66
C LEU A 137 22.77 -1.43 0.34
N TRP A 138 23.39 -1.08 -0.79
CA TRP A 138 24.67 -1.62 -1.25
C TRP A 138 25.79 -0.58 -1.35
N GLU A 139 25.44 0.70 -1.56
CA GLU A 139 26.34 1.85 -1.42
C GLU A 139 25.51 3.03 -0.92
N GLY A 140 26.07 3.87 -0.06
CA GLY A 140 25.33 5.01 0.51
C GLY A 140 26.23 6.03 1.19
N ARG A 141 25.65 7.21 1.42
CA ARG A 141 26.32 8.39 1.97
C ARG A 141 26.53 8.27 3.49
N PRO A 142 27.36 9.10 4.14
CA PRO A 142 27.67 8.99 5.57
C PRO A 142 26.45 8.93 6.50
N CYS A 143 25.32 9.58 6.15
CA CYS A 143 24.09 9.49 6.93
C CYS A 143 23.50 8.06 7.03
N SER A 144 23.88 7.16 6.11
CA SER A 144 23.48 5.75 6.07
C SER A 144 24.43 4.83 6.85
N GLU A 145 25.41 5.37 7.59
CA GLU A 145 26.38 4.57 8.33
C GLU A 145 25.69 3.51 9.21
N GLY A 146 26.17 2.26 9.10
CA GLY A 146 25.57 1.09 9.74
C GLY A 146 24.36 0.48 9.04
N LEU A 147 23.97 0.95 7.84
CA LEU A 147 22.81 0.42 7.07
C LEU A 147 23.19 -0.47 5.86
N PHE A 148 24.48 -0.69 5.58
CA PHE A 148 24.92 -1.60 4.51
C PHE A 148 24.31 -3.00 4.67
N ARG A 149 23.73 -3.53 3.58
CA ARG A 149 22.93 -4.78 3.52
C ARG A 149 21.80 -4.87 4.56
N LYS A 150 21.22 -3.74 4.95
CA LYS A 150 19.93 -3.68 5.65
C LYS A 150 18.83 -3.22 4.69
N ARG A 151 17.61 -3.68 4.95
CA ARG A 151 16.42 -3.25 4.20
C ARG A 151 16.12 -1.78 4.52
N LEU A 152 16.12 -0.95 3.48
CA LEU A 152 15.52 0.39 3.51
C LEU A 152 14.02 0.32 3.19
N TRP A 153 13.61 -0.63 2.36
CA TRP A 153 12.20 -0.88 2.02
C TRP A 153 11.78 -2.33 2.33
N GLY A 154 10.49 -2.56 2.60
CA GLY A 154 9.95 -3.89 2.89
C GLY A 154 10.55 -4.52 4.16
N GLY A 155 10.78 -3.72 5.20
CA GLY A 155 11.45 -4.13 6.43
C GLY A 155 10.77 -3.59 7.70
N SER A 156 11.51 -3.53 8.80
CA SER A 156 11.01 -2.81 9.97
C SER A 156 11.14 -1.31 9.72
N PHE A 157 10.02 -0.58 9.73
CA PHE A 157 9.96 0.87 9.47
C PHE A 157 10.76 1.74 10.46
N THR A 158 11.46 1.15 11.44
CA THR A 158 12.25 1.84 12.47
C THR A 158 13.34 2.76 11.91
N GLU A 159 13.92 2.45 10.74
CA GLU A 159 14.99 3.28 10.19
C GLU A 159 14.46 4.57 9.54
N ILE A 160 13.22 4.56 9.04
CA ILE A 160 12.52 5.74 8.52
C ILE A 160 12.32 6.77 9.64
N PHE A 161 11.85 6.32 10.80
CA PHE A 161 11.66 7.19 11.98
C PHE A 161 12.97 7.71 12.59
N LYS A 162 14.10 7.02 12.37
CA LYS A 162 15.41 7.46 12.88
C LYS A 162 16.12 8.47 11.97
N ARG A 163 16.03 8.30 10.65
CA ARG A 163 16.81 9.08 9.67
C ARG A 163 15.97 9.42 8.42
N PRO A 164 14.84 10.14 8.54
CA PRO A 164 13.86 10.30 7.45
C PRO A 164 14.46 10.96 6.21
N LEU A 165 15.21 12.05 6.35
CA LEU A 165 15.86 12.72 5.21
C LEU A 165 16.88 11.83 4.49
N CYS A 166 17.68 11.08 5.25
CA CYS A 166 18.65 10.14 4.68
C CYS A 166 17.95 9.00 3.91
N TRP A 167 16.84 8.48 4.45
CA TRP A 167 16.04 7.45 3.76
C TRP A 167 15.39 7.99 2.47
N LEU A 168 14.89 9.23 2.49
CA LEU A 168 14.37 9.92 1.29
C LEU A 168 15.48 10.14 0.24
N GLU A 169 16.68 10.53 0.66
CA GLU A 169 17.84 10.66 -0.24
C GLU A 169 18.25 9.31 -0.86
N HIS A 170 18.29 8.23 -0.08
CA HIS A 170 18.71 6.91 -0.56
C HIS A 170 17.66 6.16 -1.39
N LEU A 171 16.40 6.59 -1.36
CA LEU A 171 15.36 6.09 -2.24
C LEU A 171 14.98 7.06 -3.37
N SER A 172 15.60 8.24 -3.44
CA SER A 172 15.46 9.11 -4.61
C SER A 172 16.15 8.47 -5.81
N LEU A 173 15.48 8.43 -6.96
CA LEU A 173 16.13 8.14 -8.23
C LEU A 173 16.67 9.44 -8.84
N ASP A 174 17.65 9.33 -9.74
CA ASP A 174 18.17 10.46 -10.48
C ASP A 174 17.12 11.05 -11.45
N ASN A 175 17.07 12.39 -11.51
CA ASN A 175 15.99 13.10 -12.19
C ASN A 175 16.05 13.02 -13.73
N GLU A 176 17.20 12.69 -14.32
CA GLU A 176 17.34 12.59 -15.78
C GLU A 176 17.43 11.14 -16.26
N THR A 177 18.08 10.27 -15.49
CA THR A 177 18.36 8.87 -15.88
C THR A 177 17.41 7.84 -15.26
N GLY A 178 16.73 8.16 -14.15
CA GLY A 178 15.88 7.21 -13.42
C GLY A 178 16.65 6.10 -12.69
N LEU A 179 17.97 6.22 -12.54
CA LEU A 179 18.84 5.25 -11.87
C LEU A 179 19.17 5.66 -10.42
N ASP A 180 19.93 4.85 -9.69
CA ASP A 180 20.49 5.27 -8.39
C ASP A 180 21.36 6.53 -8.57
N PRO A 181 21.25 7.56 -7.70
CA PRO A 181 22.15 8.71 -7.75
C PRO A 181 23.62 8.35 -7.44
N PRO A 182 24.60 9.12 -7.94
CA PRO A 182 26.02 8.89 -7.65
C PRO A 182 26.34 8.84 -6.14
N GLY A 183 27.07 7.79 -5.74
CA GLY A 183 27.40 7.47 -4.35
C GLY A 183 26.30 6.72 -3.59
N ILE A 184 25.26 6.24 -4.29
CA ILE A 184 24.16 5.43 -3.75
C ILE A 184 23.94 4.21 -4.65
N ARG A 185 23.64 3.05 -4.06
CA ARG A 185 23.15 1.85 -4.77
C ARG A 185 22.13 1.12 -3.91
N VAL A 186 20.91 0.94 -4.42
CA VAL A 186 19.84 0.19 -3.73
C VAL A 186 19.37 -0.98 -4.61
N ARG A 187 19.32 -2.20 -4.07
CA ARG A 187 19.00 -3.41 -4.84
C ARG A 187 17.81 -4.15 -4.25
N ALA A 188 17.02 -4.79 -5.11
CA ALA A 188 15.99 -5.71 -4.69
C ALA A 188 16.59 -6.87 -3.87
N VAL A 189 15.91 -7.26 -2.80
CA VAL A 189 16.24 -8.43 -1.99
C VAL A 189 16.16 -9.70 -2.87
N PRO A 190 17.12 -10.64 -2.76
CA PRO A 190 17.02 -11.93 -3.43
C PRO A 190 16.13 -12.94 -2.67
N GLY A 191 15.46 -13.81 -3.43
CA GLY A 191 14.74 -14.99 -2.91
C GLY A 191 13.31 -14.73 -2.46
N LEU A 192 12.67 -15.76 -1.87
CA LEU A 192 11.23 -15.77 -1.56
C LEU A 192 10.78 -14.61 -0.66
N VAL A 193 11.66 -14.08 0.18
CA VAL A 193 11.39 -12.96 1.11
C VAL A 193 11.36 -11.58 0.41
N ALA A 194 11.31 -11.56 -0.92
CA ALA A 194 11.07 -10.37 -1.75
C ALA A 194 9.74 -10.43 -2.51
N ALA A 195 9.02 -11.55 -2.46
CA ALA A 195 7.81 -11.80 -3.24
C ALA A 195 6.53 -11.62 -2.39
N ASP A 196 6.35 -10.43 -1.80
CA ASP A 196 5.24 -10.19 -0.86
C ASP A 196 3.87 -9.93 -1.54
N TYR A 197 3.81 -9.26 -2.71
CA TYR A 197 2.61 -8.97 -3.54
C TYR A 197 3.02 -8.65 -4.99
N PHE A 198 2.12 -8.59 -5.99
CA PHE A 198 2.38 -8.96 -7.40
C PHE A 198 2.39 -7.85 -8.48
N ALA A 199 2.86 -8.20 -9.69
CA ALA A 199 2.83 -7.41 -10.95
C ALA A 199 2.10 -8.15 -12.11
N PRO A 200 1.63 -7.46 -13.19
CA PRO A 200 0.40 -7.89 -13.88
C PRO A 200 0.51 -8.43 -15.34
N ALA A 201 1.69 -8.70 -15.92
CA ALA A 201 1.76 -9.17 -17.32
C ALA A 201 3.03 -9.99 -17.66
N PRO A 202 2.95 -10.96 -18.60
CA PRO A 202 4.13 -11.59 -19.19
C PRO A 202 4.77 -10.64 -20.24
N PRO A 203 6.10 -10.61 -20.38
CA PRO A 203 6.75 -9.86 -21.43
C PRO A 203 6.46 -10.43 -22.82
N LEU A 204 6.40 -9.57 -23.84
CA LEU A 204 6.26 -9.97 -25.24
C LEU A 204 7.38 -10.95 -25.65
N VAL A 205 7.05 -11.85 -26.60
CA VAL A 205 7.97 -12.87 -27.15
C VAL A 205 8.60 -13.76 -26.05
N GLY A 206 7.89 -13.99 -24.95
CA GLY A 206 8.36 -14.81 -23.83
C GLY A 206 9.64 -14.28 -23.18
N GLY A 207 9.83 -12.95 -23.14
CA GLY A 207 11.05 -12.33 -22.61
C GLY A 207 12.29 -12.59 -23.48
N GLY A 208 12.09 -12.86 -24.78
CA GLY A 208 13.14 -13.27 -25.73
C GLY A 208 13.19 -14.78 -26.00
N GLY A 209 12.36 -15.59 -25.33
CA GLY A 209 12.27 -17.04 -25.54
C GLY A 209 11.68 -17.48 -26.89
N GLY A 210 11.06 -16.56 -27.65
CA GLY A 210 10.43 -16.84 -28.94
C GLY A 210 8.88 -16.85 -28.86
N GLN A 211 8.20 -16.80 -30.00
CA GLN A 211 6.74 -16.68 -30.06
C GLN A 211 6.00 -17.81 -29.32
N GLY A 212 6.35 -19.07 -29.61
CA GLY A 212 5.77 -20.25 -28.95
C GLY A 212 6.29 -20.54 -27.54
N TRP A 213 7.11 -19.67 -26.94
CA TRP A 213 7.66 -19.92 -25.60
C TRP A 213 6.57 -19.95 -24.53
N CYS A 214 5.63 -19.00 -24.58
CA CYS A 214 4.52 -18.93 -23.61
C CYS A 214 3.65 -20.18 -23.67
N ALA A 215 3.26 -20.62 -24.88
CA ALA A 215 2.48 -21.85 -25.09
C ALA A 215 3.14 -23.10 -24.47
N LYS A 216 4.47 -23.17 -24.53
CA LYS A 216 5.25 -24.32 -24.06
C LYS A 216 5.54 -24.30 -22.56
N HIS A 217 5.62 -23.12 -21.95
CA HIS A 217 6.17 -22.96 -20.59
C HIS A 217 5.23 -22.34 -19.55
N ILE A 218 4.11 -21.73 -19.96
CA ILE A 218 3.17 -21.06 -19.05
C ILE A 218 1.79 -21.75 -19.13
N LYS A 219 1.41 -22.47 -18.08
CA LYS A 219 0.05 -23.05 -17.95
C LYS A 219 -1.01 -21.97 -17.74
N ALA A 220 -0.75 -21.05 -16.82
CA ALA A 220 -1.69 -20.03 -16.42
C ALA A 220 -0.99 -18.79 -15.84
N ILE A 221 -1.65 -17.65 -15.90
CA ILE A 221 -1.22 -16.37 -15.32
C ILE A 221 -2.32 -15.88 -14.39
N MET A 222 -1.99 -15.66 -13.11
CA MET A 222 -2.94 -15.18 -12.11
C MET A 222 -2.59 -13.75 -11.70
N ASN A 223 -3.33 -12.80 -12.25
CA ASN A 223 -3.16 -11.37 -12.01
C ASN A 223 -3.98 -10.98 -10.78
N ILE A 224 -3.31 -10.45 -9.75
CA ILE A 224 -3.87 -10.24 -8.41
C ILE A 224 -3.97 -8.73 -8.15
N GLY A 225 -5.19 -8.20 -7.97
CA GLY A 225 -5.46 -6.76 -7.89
C GLY A 225 -4.84 -5.94 -9.03
N PRO A 226 -4.94 -6.34 -10.32
CA PRO A 226 -4.10 -5.77 -11.37
C PRO A 226 -4.51 -4.35 -11.77
N ALA A 227 -3.60 -3.38 -11.61
CA ALA A 227 -3.80 -1.99 -12.05
C ALA A 227 -3.59 -1.81 -13.57
N PHE A 228 -4.21 -2.65 -14.42
CA PHE A 228 -3.98 -2.69 -15.87
C PHE A 228 -4.07 -1.33 -16.57
N LEU A 229 -5.07 -0.54 -16.17
CA LEU A 229 -5.40 0.75 -16.78
C LEU A 229 -4.90 1.92 -15.92
N GLY A 230 -4.10 1.66 -14.88
CA GLY A 230 -3.67 2.64 -13.89
C GLY A 230 -4.70 2.87 -12.77
N VAL A 231 -4.37 3.76 -11.83
CA VAL A 231 -5.19 4.11 -10.66
C VAL A 231 -5.16 5.63 -10.40
N PRO A 232 -6.31 6.29 -10.16
CA PRO A 232 -6.35 7.73 -9.90
C PRO A 232 -5.50 8.20 -8.71
N LYS A 233 -5.24 7.34 -7.71
CA LYS A 233 -4.37 7.66 -6.56
C LYS A 233 -2.90 7.92 -6.90
N ALA A 234 -2.41 7.41 -8.03
CA ALA A 234 -1.08 7.79 -8.54
C ALA A 234 -1.02 9.28 -8.89
N VAL A 235 -2.12 9.82 -9.42
CA VAL A 235 -2.25 11.23 -9.83
C VAL A 235 -2.17 12.18 -8.64
N ALA A 236 -2.94 11.90 -7.59
CA ALA A 236 -2.96 12.73 -6.40
C ALA A 236 -1.58 12.75 -5.70
N ASN A 237 -0.91 11.58 -5.64
CA ASN A 237 0.46 11.47 -5.12
C ASN A 237 1.46 12.36 -5.89
N ILE A 238 1.42 12.36 -7.23
CA ILE A 238 2.30 13.21 -8.07
C ILE A 238 2.00 14.70 -7.89
N LEU A 239 0.71 15.08 -7.77
CA LEU A 239 0.30 16.48 -7.74
C LEU A 239 0.49 17.17 -6.38
N SER A 240 0.23 16.46 -5.28
CA SER A 240 0.20 17.07 -3.93
C SER A 240 0.92 16.26 -2.84
N ALA A 241 1.37 15.04 -3.15
CA ALA A 241 1.72 14.00 -2.16
C ALA A 241 0.60 13.65 -1.17
N GLU A 242 -0.66 14.01 -1.48
CA GLU A 242 -1.83 13.64 -0.68
C GLU A 242 -2.53 12.43 -1.32
N GLY A 243 -2.78 11.40 -0.53
CA GLY A 243 -3.80 10.38 -0.77
C GLY A 243 -4.83 10.41 0.36
N ARG A 244 -5.90 9.58 0.27
CA ARG A 244 -6.95 9.45 1.30
C ARG A 244 -6.44 9.57 2.75
N ASP A 245 -5.41 8.81 3.12
CA ASP A 245 -4.94 8.73 4.50
C ASP A 245 -4.25 10.02 4.98
N VAL A 246 -3.51 10.70 4.08
CA VAL A 246 -2.86 11.98 4.36
C VAL A 246 -3.92 13.09 4.51
N ALA A 247 -4.90 13.12 3.60
CA ALA A 247 -6.02 14.06 3.66
C ALA A 247 -6.89 13.84 4.93
N PHE A 248 -7.11 12.59 5.33
CA PHE A 248 -7.83 12.22 6.55
C PHE A 248 -7.05 12.57 7.84
N ILE A 249 -5.74 12.34 7.86
CA ILE A 249 -4.88 12.78 8.98
C ILE A 249 -4.90 14.32 9.10
N ARG A 250 -4.84 15.06 7.98
CA ARG A 250 -4.97 16.53 8.02
C ARG A 250 -6.36 16.99 8.48
N SER A 251 -7.45 16.30 8.11
CA SER A 251 -8.80 16.69 8.54
C SER A 251 -9.08 16.39 10.01
N MET A 252 -8.47 15.33 10.58
CA MET A 252 -8.55 15.03 12.01
C MET A 252 -7.58 15.85 12.87
N ALA A 253 -6.37 16.10 12.37
CA ALA A 253 -5.29 16.75 13.10
C ALA A 253 -4.47 17.65 12.16
N PRO A 254 -4.99 18.82 11.75
CA PRO A 254 -4.30 19.70 10.80
C PRO A 254 -2.92 20.13 11.30
N GLY A 255 -2.77 20.34 12.61
CA GLY A 255 -1.46 20.59 13.23
C GLY A 255 -0.47 19.41 13.18
N LEU A 256 -0.88 18.16 12.99
CA LEU A 256 0.06 17.04 13.06
C LEU A 256 0.97 16.93 11.82
N LEU A 257 0.47 17.32 10.64
CA LEU A 257 1.26 17.36 9.41
C LEU A 257 1.89 18.74 9.14
N ASP A 258 1.30 19.81 9.67
CA ASP A 258 1.70 21.19 9.38
C ASP A 258 2.39 21.92 10.57
N SER A 259 2.62 21.25 11.72
CA SER A 259 3.30 21.88 12.88
C SER A 259 4.82 21.78 12.88
N GLU A 260 5.42 22.84 13.42
CA GLU A 260 6.87 23.05 13.51
C GLU A 260 7.55 22.17 14.58
N THR A 261 6.78 21.38 15.36
CA THR A 261 7.25 20.52 16.46
C THR A 261 8.35 19.51 16.09
N PHE A 262 8.47 19.17 14.80
CA PHE A 262 9.55 18.33 14.27
C PHE A 262 10.29 18.96 13.06
N GLY A 263 9.96 20.20 12.66
CA GLY A 263 10.70 20.97 11.64
C GLY A 263 10.78 20.42 10.20
N PHE A 264 10.26 19.22 9.91
CA PHE A 264 10.42 18.60 8.59
C PHE A 264 9.38 19.07 7.56
N GLN A 265 9.88 19.51 6.40
CA GLN A 265 9.10 19.72 5.17
C GLN A 265 8.67 18.38 4.52
N THR A 266 8.03 17.50 5.30
CA THR A 266 7.88 16.06 4.98
C THR A 266 7.16 15.82 3.65
N LEU A 267 6.03 16.50 3.40
CA LEU A 267 5.26 16.33 2.17
C LEU A 267 6.00 16.84 0.92
N GLN A 268 6.79 17.92 1.04
CA GLN A 268 7.60 18.46 -0.07
C GLN A 268 8.69 17.47 -0.47
N HIS A 269 9.33 16.81 0.51
CA HIS A 269 10.29 15.74 0.24
C HIS A 269 9.62 14.50 -0.32
N ILE A 270 8.48 14.05 0.22
CA ILE A 270 7.74 12.91 -0.32
C ILE A 270 7.33 13.19 -1.78
N MET A 271 6.78 14.36 -2.08
CA MET A 271 6.44 14.75 -3.46
C MET A 271 7.66 14.73 -4.38
N ARG A 272 8.82 15.25 -3.92
CA ARG A 272 10.07 15.20 -4.67
C ARG A 272 10.48 13.75 -4.97
N VAL A 273 10.51 12.88 -3.97
CA VAL A 273 10.89 11.46 -4.12
C VAL A 273 9.90 10.69 -4.99
N SER A 274 8.59 10.84 -4.77
CA SER A 274 7.54 10.24 -5.60
C SER A 274 7.64 10.61 -7.08
N ARG A 275 8.08 11.83 -7.41
CA ARG A 275 8.33 12.28 -8.80
C ARG A 275 9.63 11.75 -9.40
N THR A 276 10.53 11.17 -8.60
CA THR A 276 11.65 10.36 -9.11
C THR A 276 11.23 8.93 -9.41
N TRP A 277 10.23 8.40 -8.71
CA TRP A 277 9.75 7.02 -8.86
C TRP A 277 8.90 6.85 -10.14
N ASP A 278 9.55 6.50 -11.24
CA ASP A 278 8.87 6.30 -12.54
C ASP A 278 7.80 5.19 -12.52
N SER A 279 7.83 4.31 -11.52
CA SER A 279 6.76 3.37 -11.24
C SER A 279 5.42 4.03 -10.87
N VAL A 280 5.41 5.22 -10.27
CA VAL A 280 4.17 5.94 -9.91
C VAL A 280 3.49 6.51 -11.16
N ILE A 281 4.25 7.12 -12.08
CA ILE A 281 3.72 7.59 -13.37
C ILE A 281 3.34 6.43 -14.30
N SER A 282 3.96 5.25 -14.17
CA SER A 282 3.50 4.03 -14.85
C SER A 282 2.07 3.62 -14.50
N LEU A 283 1.58 4.01 -13.31
CA LEU A 283 0.26 3.73 -12.76
C LEU A 283 -0.77 4.86 -12.99
N VAL A 284 -0.44 5.93 -13.73
CA VAL A 284 -1.42 6.96 -14.09
C VAL A 284 -2.46 6.38 -15.07
N PRO A 285 -3.75 6.80 -14.98
CA PRO A 285 -4.83 6.38 -15.87
C PRO A 285 -4.47 6.31 -17.36
N ARG A 286 -4.77 5.16 -17.98
CA ARG A 286 -4.46 4.79 -19.37
C ARG A 286 -5.74 4.65 -20.20
N GLY A 287 -5.62 4.89 -21.51
CA GLY A 287 -6.73 4.83 -22.46
C GLY A 287 -7.66 6.05 -22.44
N GLY A 288 -7.25 7.14 -21.78
CA GLY A 288 -7.92 8.44 -21.80
C GLY A 288 -9.41 8.38 -21.46
N GLU A 289 -10.17 9.29 -22.07
CA GLU A 289 -11.63 9.42 -21.89
C GLU A 289 -12.42 8.18 -22.36
N THR A 290 -11.90 7.41 -23.32
CA THR A 290 -12.53 6.16 -23.79
C THR A 290 -12.69 5.13 -22.66
N ILE A 291 -11.71 5.05 -21.75
CA ILE A 291 -11.71 4.15 -20.60
C ILE A 291 -12.31 4.84 -19.37
N TRP A 292 -11.85 6.05 -19.05
CA TRP A 292 -12.11 6.67 -17.74
C TRP A 292 -13.32 7.60 -17.72
N GLY A 293 -13.90 7.91 -18.89
CA GLY A 293 -15.02 8.84 -19.05
C GLY A 293 -14.60 10.26 -19.43
N ASP A 294 -15.59 11.01 -19.93
CA ASP A 294 -15.48 12.41 -20.35
C ASP A 294 -15.98 13.38 -19.23
N LEU A 295 -16.09 14.69 -19.54
CA LEU A 295 -16.58 15.70 -18.59
C LEU A 295 -18.05 15.54 -18.14
N ASN A 296 -18.80 14.57 -18.69
CA ASN A 296 -20.22 14.32 -18.45
C ASN A 296 -20.52 12.87 -18.04
N LYS A 297 -19.80 11.90 -18.61
CA LYS A 297 -20.12 10.45 -18.53
C LYS A 297 -18.91 9.64 -18.10
N SER A 298 -19.14 8.51 -17.45
CA SER A 298 -18.13 7.48 -17.22
C SER A 298 -18.75 6.07 -17.26
N PRO A 299 -17.97 4.98 -17.26
CA PRO A 299 -18.52 3.62 -17.35
C PRO A 299 -19.37 3.23 -16.14
N GLU A 300 -19.01 3.72 -14.94
CA GLU A 300 -19.64 3.35 -13.68
C GLU A 300 -21.12 3.77 -13.62
N VAL A 301 -21.97 2.93 -13.02
CA VAL A 301 -23.41 3.17 -12.91
C VAL A 301 -23.75 3.88 -11.60
N GLU A 302 -24.92 4.53 -11.57
CA GLU A 302 -25.48 5.14 -10.38
C GLU A 302 -25.66 4.17 -9.19
N ASN A 303 -25.61 4.73 -7.98
CA ASN A 303 -26.43 4.30 -6.84
C ASN A 303 -26.08 3.00 -6.06
N ILE A 304 -24.79 2.64 -5.93
CA ILE A 304 -24.27 2.17 -4.63
C ILE A 304 -23.02 2.97 -4.22
N CYS A 305 -23.22 3.97 -3.37
CA CYS A 305 -22.19 4.40 -2.44
C CYS A 305 -22.28 3.45 -1.22
N TYR A 306 -21.19 2.77 -0.86
CA TYR A 306 -21.19 1.65 0.10
C TYR A 306 -21.35 2.10 1.58
N THR A 307 -22.53 2.62 1.93
CA THR A 307 -23.03 2.74 3.32
C THR A 307 -24.37 2.04 3.54
N SER A 308 -25.08 1.60 2.48
CA SER A 308 -26.34 0.86 2.60
C SER A 308 -26.16 -0.65 2.84
N LYS A 309 -25.67 -1.02 4.03
CA LYS A 309 -25.47 -2.41 4.50
C LYS A 309 -26.78 -3.17 4.79
N ALA A 310 -27.77 -3.07 3.89
CA ALA A 310 -29.17 -3.43 4.14
C ALA A 310 -29.79 -4.42 3.12
N ARG A 311 -29.46 -4.36 1.83
CA ARG A 311 -30.19 -5.14 0.80
C ARG A 311 -29.74 -6.60 0.60
N TYR A 312 -28.49 -6.96 0.91
CA TYR A 312 -28.00 -8.33 0.71
C TYR A 312 -28.32 -9.32 1.85
N LEU A 313 -29.08 -8.90 2.88
CA LEU A 313 -29.49 -9.76 4.01
C LEU A 313 -31.01 -10.05 4.04
N GLN A 314 -31.79 -9.57 3.07
CA GLN A 314 -33.26 -9.70 3.05
C GLN A 314 -33.81 -10.72 2.02
N SER A 315 -32.98 -11.67 1.58
CA SER A 315 -33.45 -12.81 0.75
C SER A 315 -33.89 -14.04 1.58
N SER A 316 -33.94 -13.94 2.92
CA SER A 316 -34.23 -15.09 3.80
C SER A 316 -35.05 -14.74 5.05
N SER A 317 -36.18 -14.04 4.87
CA SER A 317 -37.23 -13.92 5.89
C SER A 317 -38.60 -13.92 5.21
N LYS A 318 -39.54 -14.72 5.74
CA LYS A 318 -40.83 -15.01 5.11
C LYS A 318 -41.82 -13.84 5.17
N GLU A 319 -42.90 -14.02 4.42
CA GLU A 319 -44.14 -13.25 4.39
C GLU A 319 -44.59 -12.74 5.78
N ASN A 320 -45.09 -11.51 5.81
CA ASN A 320 -46.34 -11.21 6.53
C ASN A 320 -46.99 -9.96 5.95
N ASN A 321 -48.33 -9.96 5.88
CA ASN A 321 -49.10 -8.84 5.35
C ASN A 321 -49.24 -7.71 6.39
N GLY A 322 -49.23 -6.47 5.90
CA GLY A 322 -49.49 -5.28 6.71
C GLY A 322 -49.64 -4.05 5.82
N ASN A 323 -50.88 -3.62 5.58
CA ASN A 323 -51.17 -2.32 5.00
C ASN A 323 -50.93 -1.24 6.07
N ASP A 324 -50.26 -0.12 5.74
CA ASP A 324 -50.95 1.17 5.78
C ASP A 324 -50.22 2.29 5.01
N THR A 325 -50.98 3.36 4.75
CA THR A 325 -50.67 4.76 4.40
C THR A 325 -49.58 5.12 3.38
N ASP A 326 -50.07 5.84 2.36
CA ASP A 326 -49.32 6.52 1.30
C ASP A 326 -48.43 7.66 1.85
N ALA A 327 -47.12 7.43 1.86
CA ALA A 327 -46.11 8.45 2.15
C ALA A 327 -45.44 8.90 0.84
N LYS A 328 -45.79 10.12 0.39
CA LYS A 328 -45.26 10.76 -0.84
C LYS A 328 -43.73 10.69 -0.92
N ARG A 329 -43.21 9.73 -1.71
CA ARG A 329 -41.80 9.76 -2.15
C ARG A 329 -41.62 10.93 -3.11
N SER A 330 -41.04 12.02 -2.62
CA SER A 330 -40.45 13.04 -3.50
C SER A 330 -39.36 12.37 -4.34
N PHE A 331 -39.56 12.34 -5.66
CA PHE A 331 -38.53 11.95 -6.60
C PHE A 331 -37.48 13.07 -6.68
N HIS A 332 -36.62 13.15 -5.66
CA HIS A 332 -35.35 13.86 -5.81
C HIS A 332 -34.54 13.13 -6.88
N VAL A 333 -34.39 13.77 -8.04
CA VAL A 333 -33.45 13.34 -9.08
C VAL A 333 -32.06 13.36 -8.45
N LYS A 334 -31.55 12.18 -8.10
CA LYS A 334 -30.30 12.05 -7.37
C LYS A 334 -29.15 12.17 -8.35
N GLU A 335 -28.56 13.36 -8.39
CA GLU A 335 -27.63 13.79 -9.42
C GLU A 335 -26.45 12.82 -9.63
N LEU A 336 -26.09 12.59 -10.90
CA LEU A 336 -25.07 11.63 -11.27
C LEU A 336 -23.66 12.14 -10.93
N PRO A 337 -22.85 11.39 -10.15
CA PRO A 337 -21.45 11.72 -9.92
C PRO A 337 -20.64 11.52 -11.22
N ARG A 338 -19.96 12.58 -11.68
CA ARG A 338 -19.28 12.61 -12.99
C ARG A 338 -17.83 12.18 -12.89
N TYR A 339 -17.59 10.89 -12.66
CA TYR A 339 -16.25 10.35 -12.38
C TYR A 339 -15.21 10.53 -13.50
N GLY A 340 -15.61 10.83 -14.74
CA GLY A 340 -14.68 11.16 -15.84
C GLY A 340 -13.86 12.45 -15.60
N ARG A 341 -14.36 13.35 -14.72
CA ARG A 341 -13.58 14.44 -14.13
C ARG A 341 -12.67 13.85 -13.04
N ILE A 342 -11.44 13.45 -13.39
CA ILE A 342 -10.48 12.86 -12.45
C ILE A 342 -9.99 13.91 -11.43
N ILE A 343 -9.90 15.17 -11.85
CA ILE A 343 -9.68 16.34 -11.00
C ILE A 343 -10.77 17.37 -11.30
N SER A 344 -11.29 18.03 -10.27
CA SER A 344 -12.13 19.23 -10.39
C SER A 344 -11.70 20.27 -9.37
N PHE A 345 -11.68 21.56 -9.74
CA PHE A 345 -11.24 22.64 -8.85
C PHE A 345 -12.43 23.31 -8.13
N GLY A 346 -12.63 22.98 -6.85
CA GLY A 346 -13.77 23.40 -6.03
C GLY A 346 -15.02 22.53 -6.21
N LYS A 347 -15.84 22.41 -5.16
CA LYS A 347 -17.00 21.49 -5.14
C LYS A 347 -18.06 21.84 -6.18
N GLU A 348 -18.44 23.12 -6.28
CA GLU A 348 -19.52 23.60 -7.18
C GLU A 348 -19.31 23.15 -8.63
N LYS A 349 -18.05 23.08 -9.07
CA LYS A 349 -17.66 22.69 -10.42
C LYS A 349 -17.84 21.19 -10.72
N LEU A 350 -18.24 20.36 -9.75
CA LEU A 350 -18.69 18.98 -10.00
C LEU A 350 -20.08 18.94 -10.65
N GLU A 351 -20.96 19.83 -10.21
CA GLU A 351 -22.38 19.83 -10.52
C GLU A 351 -22.65 20.60 -11.84
N LEU A 352 -21.86 21.65 -12.13
CA LEU A 352 -21.92 22.44 -13.38
C LEU A 352 -21.83 21.59 -14.67
N PRO A 353 -22.79 21.70 -15.62
CA PRO A 353 -22.74 21.11 -16.95
C PRO A 353 -21.43 21.40 -17.70
N SER A 354 -20.97 20.51 -18.58
CA SER A 354 -19.72 20.72 -19.34
C SER A 354 -19.71 21.99 -20.19
N SER A 355 -20.86 22.44 -20.69
CA SER A 355 -21.02 23.71 -21.41
C SER A 355 -20.86 24.97 -20.55
N GLN A 356 -20.77 24.81 -19.22
CA GLN A 356 -20.52 25.88 -18.25
C GLN A 356 -19.14 25.77 -17.58
N LEU A 357 -18.32 24.80 -18.00
CA LEU A 357 -16.94 24.69 -17.54
C LEU A 357 -15.99 25.49 -18.44
N SER A 358 -15.17 26.33 -17.82
CA SER A 358 -13.93 26.82 -18.39
C SER A 358 -12.88 25.71 -18.37
N ILE A 359 -12.44 25.31 -19.56
CA ILE A 359 -11.39 24.31 -19.78
C ILE A 359 -10.29 24.98 -20.59
N ILE A 360 -9.07 25.01 -20.05
CA ILE A 360 -7.92 25.64 -20.71
C ILE A 360 -7.24 24.63 -21.63
N ASP A 361 -6.96 25.02 -22.88
CA ASP A 361 -6.21 24.16 -23.82
C ASP A 361 -4.78 23.93 -23.30
N SER A 362 -4.33 22.68 -23.37
CA SER A 362 -2.93 22.24 -23.29
C SER A 362 -1.92 23.26 -23.86
N LYS A 363 -2.18 23.80 -25.06
CA LYS A 363 -1.29 24.74 -25.75
C LYS A 363 -1.30 26.13 -25.13
N GLU A 364 -2.40 26.56 -24.51
CA GLU A 364 -2.49 27.83 -23.79
C GLU A 364 -1.83 27.76 -22.41
N LEU A 365 -1.98 26.62 -21.73
CA LEU A 365 -1.26 26.32 -20.50
C LEU A 365 0.26 26.37 -20.76
N MET A 366 0.74 25.63 -21.76
CA MET A 366 2.16 25.60 -22.14
C MET A 366 2.69 26.95 -22.67
N ARG A 367 1.88 27.78 -23.33
CA ARG A 367 2.28 29.15 -23.76
C ARG A 367 2.66 30.07 -22.59
N GLY A 368 2.26 29.75 -21.35
CA GLY A 368 2.68 30.47 -20.15
C GLY A 368 4.07 30.11 -19.61
N SER A 369 4.76 29.12 -20.18
CA SER A 369 5.97 28.52 -19.57
C SER A 369 7.26 29.34 -19.67
N ALA A 370 7.24 30.53 -20.27
CA ALA A 370 8.42 31.40 -20.42
C ALA A 370 8.86 32.03 -19.09
N SER A 371 9.56 31.27 -18.26
CA SER A 371 9.99 31.69 -16.92
C SER A 371 11.05 32.80 -16.96
N ARG A 372 10.93 33.76 -16.04
CA ARG A 372 11.99 34.71 -15.66
C ARG A 372 12.47 34.33 -14.28
N ASN A 373 13.77 34.05 -14.13
CA ASN A 373 14.38 33.69 -12.85
C ASN A 373 14.19 34.79 -11.79
N SER A 374 13.34 34.54 -10.81
CA SER A 374 13.29 35.32 -9.57
C SER A 374 14.14 34.61 -8.49
N ASN A 375 15.36 35.08 -8.26
CA ASN A 375 16.27 34.51 -7.25
C ASN A 375 15.80 34.84 -5.82
N THR A 376 14.76 34.16 -5.33
CA THR A 376 14.36 34.15 -3.91
C THR A 376 15.04 33.01 -3.17
N SER A 377 16.05 33.35 -2.37
CA SER A 377 16.84 32.40 -1.57
C SER A 377 16.03 31.80 -0.40
N CYS A 378 15.33 30.70 -0.66
CA CYS A 378 14.59 29.92 0.35
C CYS A 378 15.13 28.48 0.48
N GLY A 379 16.16 28.22 1.28
CA GLY A 379 16.55 26.86 1.72
C GLY A 379 16.91 25.81 0.66
N GLU A 380 17.34 24.63 1.10
CA GLU A 380 18.00 23.62 0.25
C GLU A 380 17.05 22.76 -0.61
N VAL A 381 15.79 22.60 -0.19
CA VAL A 381 14.87 21.62 -0.77
C VAL A 381 14.08 22.26 -1.90
N SER A 382 14.35 21.95 -3.17
CA SER A 382 13.61 22.51 -4.31
C SER A 382 12.74 21.47 -5.01
N SER A 383 11.58 21.90 -5.50
CA SER A 383 10.64 21.15 -6.32
C SER A 383 10.40 21.86 -7.66
N GLU A 384 9.80 21.18 -8.63
CA GLU A 384 9.45 21.83 -9.92
C GLU A 384 8.34 22.90 -9.76
N TYR A 385 7.54 22.88 -8.68
CA TYR A 385 6.64 24.00 -8.36
C TYR A 385 7.39 25.28 -7.96
N ASP A 386 8.61 25.19 -7.43
CA ASP A 386 9.45 26.37 -7.12
C ASP A 386 10.02 27.02 -8.39
N GLU A 387 10.07 26.28 -9.50
CA GLU A 387 10.47 26.77 -10.83
C GLU A 387 9.27 27.38 -11.59
N MET A 388 8.04 27.19 -11.10
CA MET A 388 6.80 27.71 -11.69
C MET A 388 6.43 29.09 -11.13
N SER A 389 5.94 29.98 -12.01
CA SER A 389 5.40 31.27 -11.55
C SER A 389 4.05 31.09 -10.82
N ARG A 390 3.76 31.96 -9.85
CA ARG A 390 2.46 32.01 -9.15
C ARG A 390 1.27 32.19 -10.11
N ASN A 391 1.46 32.84 -11.26
CA ASN A 391 0.41 32.97 -12.28
C ASN A 391 0.20 31.65 -13.03
N ASN A 392 1.26 30.89 -13.30
CA ASN A 392 1.15 29.57 -13.92
C ASN A 392 0.49 28.56 -12.96
N ILE A 393 0.72 28.68 -11.66
CA ILE A 393 0.00 27.92 -10.64
C ILE A 393 -1.49 28.27 -10.62
N LYS A 394 -1.86 29.56 -10.74
CA LYS A 394 -3.28 29.96 -10.84
C LYS A 394 -3.94 29.40 -12.09
N LYS A 395 -3.28 29.44 -13.26
CA LYS A 395 -3.77 28.83 -14.51
C LYS A 395 -4.17 27.36 -14.41
N VAL A 396 -3.54 26.58 -13.51
CA VAL A 396 -3.97 25.19 -13.26
C VAL A 396 -5.35 25.10 -12.59
N ALA A 397 -5.66 26.03 -11.69
CA ALA A 397 -6.95 26.08 -10.98
C ALA A 397 -8.02 26.94 -11.69
N GLU A 398 -7.62 27.73 -12.68
CA GLU A 398 -8.50 28.41 -13.64
C GLU A 398 -9.15 27.42 -14.63
N SER A 399 -8.56 26.23 -14.85
CA SER A 399 -9.23 25.14 -15.56
C SER A 399 -10.10 24.33 -14.59
N ASP A 400 -11.39 24.22 -14.87
CA ASP A 400 -12.37 23.74 -13.89
C ASP A 400 -12.28 22.24 -13.59
N ALA A 401 -11.88 21.44 -14.58
CA ALA A 401 -11.70 20.00 -14.47
C ALA A 401 -10.64 19.45 -15.43
N TYR A 402 -10.10 18.27 -15.10
CA TYR A 402 -9.20 17.50 -15.96
C TYR A 402 -9.71 16.05 -16.11
N THR A 403 -9.69 15.54 -17.34
CA THR A 403 -10.02 14.15 -17.69
C THR A 403 -8.75 13.30 -17.73
N ALA A 404 -8.86 11.98 -17.95
CA ALA A 404 -7.68 11.13 -18.14
C ALA A 404 -6.79 11.57 -19.31
N SER A 405 -7.37 12.22 -20.33
CA SER A 405 -6.62 12.76 -21.48
C SER A 405 -5.87 14.03 -21.10
N SER A 406 -6.57 15.09 -20.66
CA SER A 406 -5.95 16.39 -20.37
C SER A 406 -5.08 16.40 -19.11
N LEU A 407 -5.23 15.39 -18.25
CA LEU A 407 -4.33 15.18 -17.11
C LEU A 407 -2.86 14.99 -17.53
N LEU A 408 -2.58 14.32 -18.65
CA LEU A 408 -1.19 14.12 -19.08
C LEU A 408 -0.53 15.45 -19.46
N ASP A 409 -1.30 16.39 -20.03
CA ASP A 409 -0.82 17.75 -20.31
C ASP A 409 -0.63 18.57 -19.03
N LEU A 410 -1.50 18.41 -18.03
CA LEU A 410 -1.27 18.97 -16.70
C LEU A 410 0.04 18.45 -16.09
N LEU A 411 0.30 17.13 -16.17
CA LEU A 411 1.54 16.55 -15.65
C LEU A 411 2.79 17.03 -16.42
N ARG A 412 2.71 17.22 -17.74
CA ARG A 412 3.77 17.85 -18.55
C ARG A 412 4.08 19.28 -18.09
N PHE A 413 3.07 20.01 -17.60
CA PHE A 413 3.22 21.38 -17.12
C PHE A 413 3.75 21.48 -15.69
N VAL A 414 3.31 20.61 -14.76
CA VAL A 414 3.70 20.70 -13.33
C VAL A 414 4.86 19.78 -12.92
N ALA A 415 5.25 18.82 -13.76
CA ALA A 415 6.34 17.89 -13.52
C ALA A 415 7.08 17.50 -14.84
N PRO A 416 7.53 18.48 -15.65
CA PRO A 416 8.16 18.23 -16.95
C PRO A 416 9.38 17.28 -16.90
N LYS A 417 10.18 17.28 -15.83
CA LYS A 417 11.38 16.42 -15.73
C LYS A 417 11.00 14.95 -15.54
N MET A 418 10.04 14.69 -14.67
CA MET A 418 9.41 13.37 -14.50
C MET A 418 8.76 12.91 -15.82
N MET A 419 7.95 13.76 -16.47
CA MET A 419 7.27 13.36 -17.72
C MET A 419 8.26 13.06 -18.86
N LYS A 420 9.36 13.81 -18.98
CA LYS A 420 10.42 13.53 -19.96
C LYS A 420 11.02 12.12 -19.81
N ARG A 421 11.23 11.64 -18.58
CA ARG A 421 11.64 10.24 -18.33
C ARG A 421 10.49 9.27 -18.62
N ALA A 422 9.31 9.54 -18.06
CA ALA A 422 8.15 8.68 -18.18
C ALA A 422 7.79 8.37 -19.65
N GLU A 423 7.82 9.37 -20.52
CA GLU A 423 7.50 9.23 -21.94
C GLU A 423 8.60 8.50 -22.76
N ALA A 424 9.77 8.22 -22.19
CA ALA A 424 10.75 7.29 -22.79
C ALA A 424 10.44 5.82 -22.47
N HIS A 425 9.81 5.53 -21.32
CA HIS A 425 9.67 4.18 -20.77
C HIS A 425 8.23 3.65 -20.66
N PHE A 426 7.22 4.52 -20.71
CA PHE A 426 5.81 4.17 -20.55
C PHE A 426 4.92 4.83 -21.59
N SER A 427 3.75 4.24 -21.80
CA SER A 427 2.69 4.79 -22.63
C SER A 427 1.31 4.60 -21.97
N HIS A 428 0.41 5.52 -22.27
CA HIS A 428 -0.92 5.63 -21.64
C HIS A 428 -2.04 5.69 -22.68
N GLY A 429 -1.74 5.42 -23.95
CA GLY A 429 -2.66 5.55 -25.08
C GLY A 429 -3.52 4.31 -25.32
N ILE A 430 -4.10 4.27 -26.53
CA ILE A 430 -4.73 3.10 -27.14
C ILE A 430 -4.14 2.98 -28.54
N ALA A 431 -3.72 1.79 -28.95
CA ALA A 431 -3.18 1.60 -30.30
C ALA A 431 -4.28 1.76 -31.37
N GLU A 432 -3.99 2.49 -32.45
CA GLU A 432 -4.91 2.53 -33.61
C GLU A 432 -4.87 1.19 -34.35
N ASP A 433 -3.66 0.73 -34.67
CA ASP A 433 -3.33 -0.59 -35.24
C ASP A 433 -2.25 -1.25 -34.37
N LEU A 434 -2.44 -2.50 -33.98
CA LEU A 434 -1.49 -3.26 -33.13
C LEU A 434 -0.43 -4.00 -33.94
N ASP A 435 -0.48 -3.97 -35.28
CA ASP A 435 0.53 -4.56 -36.16
C ASP A 435 1.62 -3.55 -36.59
N ASP A 436 1.51 -2.28 -36.16
CA ASP A 436 2.57 -1.29 -36.30
C ASP A 436 3.81 -1.68 -35.47
N LEU A 437 4.96 -1.75 -36.14
CA LEU A 437 6.26 -2.12 -35.57
C LEU A 437 6.65 -1.30 -34.33
N LYS A 438 6.14 -0.08 -34.14
CA LYS A 438 6.44 0.73 -32.94
C LYS A 438 6.04 0.03 -31.64
N TYR A 439 4.98 -0.79 -31.64
CA TYR A 439 4.52 -1.52 -30.45
C TYR A 439 5.44 -2.68 -30.03
N THR A 440 6.43 -3.04 -30.87
CA THR A 440 7.52 -3.94 -30.46
C THR A 440 8.47 -3.30 -29.44
N HIS A 441 8.50 -1.97 -29.34
CA HIS A 441 9.38 -1.24 -28.41
C HIS A 441 8.91 -1.37 -26.95
N TYR A 442 9.85 -1.58 -26.02
CA TYR A 442 9.57 -1.91 -24.61
C TYR A 442 8.63 -0.93 -23.90
N LYS A 443 8.64 0.34 -24.31
CA LYS A 443 7.74 1.42 -23.84
C LYS A 443 6.27 1.00 -23.78
N TYR A 444 5.81 0.22 -24.77
CA TYR A 444 4.41 -0.17 -24.93
C TYR A 444 4.05 -1.46 -24.20
N TRP A 445 5.03 -2.30 -23.85
CA TRP A 445 4.79 -3.65 -23.30
C TRP A 445 3.98 -3.65 -22.01
N SER A 446 4.09 -2.57 -21.22
CA SER A 446 3.36 -2.42 -19.96
C SER A 446 1.90 -1.99 -20.13
N ASN A 447 1.49 -1.45 -21.29
CA ASN A 447 0.13 -0.97 -21.53
C ASN A 447 -0.71 -2.03 -22.27
N PRO A 448 -1.72 -2.65 -21.62
CA PRO A 448 -2.55 -3.69 -22.22
C PRO A 448 -3.46 -3.18 -23.36
N LEU A 449 -3.53 -1.86 -23.59
CA LEU A 449 -4.23 -1.24 -24.72
C LEU A 449 -3.31 -0.96 -25.94
N GLU A 450 -2.02 -1.27 -25.83
CA GLU A 450 -0.99 -1.03 -26.85
C GLU A 450 -0.08 -2.26 -27.06
N THR A 451 -0.50 -3.44 -26.57
CA THR A 451 0.21 -4.72 -26.76
C THR A 451 -0.76 -5.85 -27.08
N LYS A 452 -0.26 -6.93 -27.68
CA LYS A 452 -0.98 -8.19 -27.93
C LYS A 452 -0.61 -9.23 -26.89
N LEU A 453 -1.57 -10.08 -26.50
CA LEU A 453 -1.26 -11.33 -25.81
C LEU A 453 -0.43 -12.28 -26.71
N PRO A 454 0.41 -13.15 -26.13
CA PRO A 454 1.28 -14.04 -26.90
C PRO A 454 0.49 -15.14 -27.65
N ASP A 455 1.18 -15.84 -28.56
CA ASP A 455 0.61 -17.02 -29.21
C ASP A 455 0.71 -18.24 -28.28
N ALA A 456 -0.39 -18.50 -27.56
CA ALA A 456 -0.47 -19.50 -26.49
C ALA A 456 -1.94 -19.89 -26.20
N PRO A 457 -2.66 -20.52 -27.15
CA PRO A 457 -4.09 -20.81 -26.99
C PRO A 457 -4.45 -21.68 -25.77
N ASP A 458 -3.56 -22.60 -25.37
CA ASP A 458 -3.76 -23.49 -24.21
C ASP A 458 -3.43 -22.84 -22.84
N MET A 459 -2.92 -21.59 -22.86
CA MET A 459 -2.63 -20.81 -21.65
C MET A 459 -3.90 -20.12 -21.14
N GLU A 460 -4.06 -20.05 -19.82
CA GLU A 460 -5.19 -19.38 -19.18
C GLU A 460 -4.76 -18.09 -18.46
N ILE A 461 -5.61 -17.06 -18.47
CA ILE A 461 -5.40 -15.81 -17.73
C ILE A 461 -6.54 -15.59 -16.75
N PHE A 462 -6.19 -15.35 -15.49
CA PHE A 462 -7.13 -15.06 -14.41
C PHE A 462 -6.94 -13.61 -13.93
N CYS A 463 -8.01 -12.83 -13.91
CA CYS A 463 -8.09 -11.54 -13.23
C CYS A 463 -8.74 -11.75 -11.86
N SER A 464 -7.93 -11.86 -10.81
CA SER A 464 -8.38 -12.07 -9.42
C SER A 464 -8.27 -10.77 -8.63
N TYR A 465 -9.38 -10.20 -8.17
CA TYR A 465 -9.35 -8.92 -7.45
C TYR A 465 -10.50 -8.79 -6.45
N GLY A 466 -10.37 -7.81 -5.55
CA GLY A 466 -11.36 -7.50 -4.53
C GLY A 466 -12.50 -6.63 -5.01
N VAL A 467 -13.69 -6.81 -4.43
CA VAL A 467 -14.88 -5.98 -4.69
C VAL A 467 -15.67 -5.73 -3.41
N GLY A 468 -16.46 -4.66 -3.41
CA GLY A 468 -17.25 -4.18 -2.26
C GLY A 468 -16.54 -3.15 -1.37
N ILE A 469 -15.40 -2.59 -1.80
CA ILE A 469 -14.63 -1.62 -1.01
C ILE A 469 -14.60 -0.25 -1.69
N PRO A 470 -14.93 0.85 -0.97
CA PRO A 470 -14.77 2.21 -1.47
C PRO A 470 -13.33 2.50 -1.92
N THR A 471 -13.14 2.70 -3.22
CA THR A 471 -11.84 2.85 -3.87
C THR A 471 -11.72 4.19 -4.59
N GLU A 472 -10.57 4.86 -4.45
CA GLU A 472 -10.36 6.25 -4.90
C GLU A 472 -10.49 6.42 -6.42
N ARG A 473 -11.36 7.34 -6.88
CA ARG A 473 -11.73 7.48 -8.31
C ARG A 473 -11.47 8.86 -8.92
N SER A 474 -11.73 9.93 -8.17
CA SER A 474 -11.46 11.31 -8.59
C SER A 474 -11.42 12.26 -7.39
N TYR A 475 -10.90 13.47 -7.61
CA TYR A 475 -10.51 14.40 -6.53
C TYR A 475 -11.05 15.81 -6.76
N VAL A 476 -11.58 16.41 -5.69
CA VAL A 476 -11.83 17.85 -5.61
C VAL A 476 -10.58 18.51 -5.07
N TYR A 477 -10.03 19.46 -5.81
CA TYR A 477 -8.83 20.21 -5.46
C TYR A 477 -9.15 21.67 -5.17
N LYS A 478 -8.29 22.31 -4.39
CA LYS A 478 -8.23 23.76 -4.17
C LYS A 478 -6.79 24.26 -4.23
N LEU A 479 -6.62 25.56 -4.46
CA LEU A 479 -5.35 26.21 -4.21
C LEU A 479 -5.09 26.29 -2.71
N SER A 480 -3.85 26.01 -2.31
CA SER A 480 -3.36 26.25 -0.96
C SER A 480 -3.35 27.76 -0.66
N SER A 481 -3.89 28.15 0.48
CA SER A 481 -3.81 29.53 1.00
C SER A 481 -2.44 29.86 1.64
N SER A 482 -1.49 28.91 1.61
CA SER A 482 -0.20 29.04 2.26
C SER A 482 0.81 29.79 1.38
N ASP A 483 0.92 31.10 1.59
CA ASP A 483 1.93 31.98 0.99
C ASP A 483 3.39 31.63 1.37
N ARG A 484 3.60 30.65 2.27
CA ARG A 484 4.91 30.15 2.69
C ARG A 484 5.76 29.75 1.48
N CYS A 485 7.02 30.17 1.45
CA CYS A 485 7.97 29.76 0.42
C CYS A 485 8.05 28.21 0.36
N LYS A 486 8.06 27.65 -0.85
CA LYS A 486 8.14 26.21 -1.14
C LYS A 486 6.94 25.36 -0.70
N SER A 487 5.79 25.98 -0.41
CA SER A 487 4.54 25.24 -0.17
C SER A 487 4.10 24.46 -1.41
N ILE A 488 3.45 23.31 -1.20
CA ILE A 488 2.75 22.61 -2.29
C ILE A 488 1.48 23.42 -2.61
N PRO A 489 1.29 23.88 -3.86
CA PRO A 489 0.23 24.84 -4.18
C PRO A 489 -1.15 24.19 -4.40
N LEU A 490 -1.21 22.88 -4.68
CA LEU A 490 -2.43 22.12 -4.93
C LEU A 490 -2.73 21.20 -3.74
N GLN A 491 -3.95 21.24 -3.20
CA GLN A 491 -4.39 20.41 -2.09
C GLN A 491 -5.79 19.84 -2.36
N ILE A 492 -6.03 18.60 -1.93
CA ILE A 492 -7.37 17.98 -1.92
C ILE A 492 -8.27 18.78 -0.98
N ASP A 493 -9.45 19.19 -1.44
CA ASP A 493 -10.38 19.93 -0.60
C ASP A 493 -11.10 19.01 0.39
N SER A 494 -10.48 18.82 1.54
CA SER A 494 -11.04 18.06 2.68
C SER A 494 -12.38 18.58 3.21
N SER A 495 -12.85 19.76 2.78
CA SER A 495 -14.19 20.29 3.11
C SER A 495 -15.28 19.85 2.13
N ALA A 496 -14.93 19.34 0.95
CA ALA A 496 -15.88 18.89 -0.06
C ALA A 496 -16.45 17.50 0.30
N TYR A 497 -17.64 17.51 0.91
CA TYR A 497 -18.47 16.32 1.13
C TYR A 497 -19.71 16.35 0.23
N GLY A 498 -20.15 15.16 -0.19
CA GLY A 498 -21.46 14.97 -0.80
C GLY A 498 -22.60 15.04 0.21
N SER A 499 -23.83 14.77 -0.24
CA SER A 499 -24.98 14.53 0.64
C SER A 499 -24.82 13.26 1.48
N ASP A 500 -25.70 13.05 2.47
CA ASP A 500 -25.69 11.84 3.29
C ASP A 500 -25.86 10.58 2.44
N ASN A 501 -24.92 9.63 2.58
CA ASN A 501 -24.75 8.46 1.72
C ASN A 501 -24.29 8.77 0.27
N GLY A 502 -23.64 9.92 0.07
CA GLY A 502 -22.91 10.28 -1.15
C GLY A 502 -21.55 9.56 -1.27
N CYS A 503 -21.04 9.52 -2.51
CA CYS A 503 -19.76 8.90 -2.85
C CYS A 503 -18.56 9.86 -2.72
N LEU A 504 -18.80 11.16 -2.49
CA LEU A 504 -17.79 12.19 -2.23
C LEU A 504 -17.59 12.35 -0.71
N LYS A 505 -16.37 12.12 -0.22
CA LYS A 505 -16.01 12.28 1.20
C LYS A 505 -14.63 12.92 1.31
N GLY A 506 -14.54 14.07 1.98
CA GLY A 506 -13.26 14.76 2.23
C GLY A 506 -12.47 15.09 0.97
N GLY A 507 -13.14 15.51 -0.10
CA GLY A 507 -12.53 15.83 -1.40
C GLY A 507 -12.24 14.62 -2.29
N VAL A 508 -12.53 13.38 -1.86
CA VAL A 508 -12.30 12.17 -2.66
C VAL A 508 -13.63 11.53 -3.07
N HIS A 509 -13.82 11.27 -4.36
CA HIS A 509 -14.89 10.42 -4.89
C HIS A 509 -14.46 8.95 -4.86
N PHE A 510 -15.37 8.08 -4.41
CA PHE A 510 -15.16 6.63 -4.31
C PHE A 510 -16.09 5.84 -5.25
N VAL A 511 -15.57 4.76 -5.83
CA VAL A 511 -16.32 3.73 -6.57
C VAL A 511 -16.01 2.34 -6.01
N ASP A 512 -16.55 1.29 -6.63
CA ASP A 512 -16.26 -0.10 -6.26
C ASP A 512 -14.85 -0.55 -6.70
N GLY A 513 -14.23 -1.43 -5.91
CA GLY A 513 -12.86 -1.90 -6.07
C GLY A 513 -12.32 -2.60 -4.83
N ASP A 514 -10.99 -2.71 -4.75
CA ASP A 514 -10.25 -3.44 -3.71
C ASP A 514 -9.57 -2.54 -2.65
N GLU A 515 -10.00 -1.29 -2.50
CA GLU A 515 -9.37 -0.19 -1.75
C GLU A 515 -8.29 0.60 -2.52
N SER A 516 -7.60 0.01 -3.50
CA SER A 516 -6.55 0.70 -4.26
C SER A 516 -6.74 0.72 -5.77
N VAL A 517 -7.38 -0.28 -6.36
CA VAL A 517 -7.63 -0.43 -7.79
C VAL A 517 -9.14 -0.45 -8.04
N PRO A 518 -9.70 0.54 -8.77
CA PRO A 518 -11.10 0.53 -9.18
C PRO A 518 -11.43 -0.68 -10.06
N VAL A 519 -12.65 -1.23 -9.93
CA VAL A 519 -13.15 -2.37 -10.72
C VAL A 519 -12.86 -2.24 -12.23
N VAL A 520 -13.05 -1.04 -12.80
CA VAL A 520 -12.79 -0.78 -14.23
C VAL A 520 -11.32 -1.01 -14.63
N SER A 521 -10.36 -0.74 -13.74
CA SER A 521 -8.93 -1.01 -14.02
C SER A 521 -8.56 -2.47 -13.82
N ALA A 522 -9.15 -3.14 -12.83
CA ALA A 522 -8.85 -4.55 -12.53
C ALA A 522 -9.51 -5.55 -13.48
N GLY A 523 -10.77 -5.33 -13.86
CA GLY A 523 -11.57 -6.31 -14.58
C GLY A 523 -11.66 -6.13 -16.09
N PHE A 524 -11.53 -4.90 -16.63
CA PHE A 524 -11.93 -4.60 -18.01
C PHE A 524 -11.20 -5.44 -19.08
N MET A 525 -9.92 -5.73 -18.87
CA MET A 525 -9.16 -6.54 -19.82
C MET A 525 -9.67 -7.99 -19.88
N CYS A 526 -9.94 -8.66 -18.76
CA CYS A 526 -10.58 -9.97 -18.78
C CYS A 526 -12.07 -9.92 -19.16
N ALA A 527 -12.78 -8.82 -18.93
CA ALA A 527 -14.21 -8.67 -19.22
C ALA A 527 -14.51 -8.48 -20.71
N LYS A 528 -13.67 -7.71 -21.42
CA LYS A 528 -13.90 -7.30 -22.82
C LYS A 528 -12.65 -7.21 -23.67
N GLY A 529 -11.56 -6.62 -23.16
CA GLY A 529 -10.36 -6.36 -23.96
C GLY A 529 -9.72 -7.63 -24.54
N TRP A 530 -9.59 -8.67 -23.72
CA TRP A 530 -9.04 -9.98 -24.06
C TRP A 530 -10.09 -11.09 -24.11
N ARG A 531 -11.38 -10.77 -23.94
CA ARG A 531 -12.43 -11.78 -23.76
C ARG A 531 -12.74 -12.49 -25.09
N GLY A 532 -12.22 -13.71 -25.23
CA GLY A 532 -12.26 -14.44 -26.51
C GLY A 532 -11.26 -13.87 -27.52
N LYS A 533 -11.47 -14.13 -28.82
CA LYS A 533 -10.56 -13.69 -29.87
C LYS A 533 -10.81 -12.22 -30.23
N THR A 534 -9.86 -11.35 -29.88
CA THR A 534 -9.86 -9.90 -30.18
C THR A 534 -8.51 -9.51 -30.78
N ARG A 535 -8.37 -8.28 -31.27
CA ARG A 535 -7.06 -7.74 -31.69
C ARG A 535 -6.01 -7.70 -30.57
N PHE A 536 -6.45 -7.62 -29.30
CA PHE A 536 -5.58 -7.68 -28.12
C PHE A 536 -5.30 -9.13 -27.68
N ASN A 537 -6.22 -10.07 -27.98
CA ASN A 537 -6.07 -11.50 -27.76
C ASN A 537 -6.22 -12.27 -29.09
N PRO A 538 -5.22 -12.18 -30.00
CA PRO A 538 -5.32 -12.76 -31.34
C PRO A 538 -5.41 -14.29 -31.32
N SER A 539 -4.88 -14.92 -30.27
CA SER A 539 -4.79 -16.37 -30.09
C SER A 539 -6.06 -16.96 -29.47
N GLY A 540 -6.91 -16.13 -28.86
CA GLY A 540 -8.13 -16.59 -28.18
C GLY A 540 -7.88 -17.25 -26.82
N ILE A 541 -6.79 -16.87 -26.13
CA ILE A 541 -6.46 -17.29 -24.75
C ILE A 541 -7.69 -17.21 -23.84
N SER A 542 -7.92 -18.23 -23.03
CA SER A 542 -9.05 -18.28 -22.10
C SER A 542 -8.85 -17.31 -20.94
N THR A 543 -9.78 -16.35 -20.78
CA THR A 543 -9.71 -15.29 -19.76
C THR A 543 -10.85 -15.37 -18.76
N TYR A 544 -10.54 -15.52 -17.47
CA TYR A 544 -11.50 -15.67 -16.38
C TYR A 544 -11.42 -14.52 -15.38
N ILE A 545 -12.57 -14.07 -14.88
CA ILE A 545 -12.68 -13.12 -13.77
C ILE A 545 -12.95 -13.89 -12.47
N ARG A 546 -12.20 -13.60 -11.40
CA ARG A 546 -12.37 -14.20 -10.07
C ARG A 546 -12.44 -13.10 -9.01
N GLU A 547 -13.60 -12.47 -8.88
CA GLU A 547 -13.82 -11.42 -7.87
C GLU A 547 -13.93 -12.01 -6.47
N HIS A 548 -13.45 -11.30 -5.46
CA HIS A 548 -13.51 -11.65 -4.04
C HIS A 548 -14.29 -10.58 -3.29
N GLN A 549 -15.55 -10.88 -2.95
CA GLN A 549 -16.40 -10.00 -2.15
C GLN A 549 -15.76 -9.76 -0.78
N HIS A 550 -15.42 -8.52 -0.45
CA HIS A 550 -14.73 -8.19 0.78
C HIS A 550 -15.62 -8.43 2.01
N LYS A 551 -15.07 -9.20 2.96
CA LYS A 551 -15.57 -9.32 4.34
C LYS A 551 -14.43 -8.99 5.30
N ALA A 552 -14.60 -7.94 6.09
CA ALA A 552 -13.63 -7.52 7.08
C ALA A 552 -13.37 -8.64 8.12
N PRO A 553 -12.13 -8.81 8.61
CA PRO A 553 -11.78 -9.85 9.57
C PRO A 553 -12.62 -9.76 10.84
N SER A 554 -13.07 -10.92 11.33
CA SER A 554 -13.94 -11.03 12.51
C SER A 554 -13.22 -10.72 13.82
N SER A 555 -11.89 -10.82 13.84
CA SER A 555 -11.06 -10.50 14.99
C SER A 555 -9.66 -10.02 14.59
N LEU A 556 -9.01 -9.25 15.48
CA LEU A 556 -7.62 -8.81 15.32
C LEU A 556 -6.61 -9.98 15.26
N LEU A 557 -7.01 -11.19 15.66
CA LEU A 557 -6.20 -12.41 15.60
C LEU A 557 -6.23 -13.09 14.22
N GLU A 558 -7.15 -12.71 13.34
CA GLU A 558 -7.34 -13.29 12.00
C GLU A 558 -6.29 -12.82 10.97
N GLY A 559 -5.43 -11.87 11.36
CA GLY A 559 -4.38 -11.33 10.50
C GLY A 559 -4.98 -10.53 9.33
N ARG A 560 -4.79 -11.04 8.10
CA ARG A 560 -5.35 -10.44 6.87
C ARG A 560 -6.84 -10.78 6.65
N GLY A 561 -7.39 -11.74 7.40
CA GLY A 561 -8.78 -12.18 7.29
C GLY A 561 -9.01 -13.23 6.20
N THR A 562 -9.76 -14.28 6.51
CA THR A 562 -9.92 -15.45 5.59
C THR A 562 -10.82 -15.19 4.39
N GLU A 563 -11.60 -14.10 4.43
CA GLU A 563 -12.54 -13.68 3.39
C GLU A 563 -12.32 -12.19 2.99
N SER A 564 -11.16 -11.62 3.32
CA SER A 564 -10.85 -10.23 2.95
C SER A 564 -10.69 -10.10 1.44
N GLY A 565 -11.26 -9.03 0.89
CA GLY A 565 -11.07 -8.59 -0.49
C GLY A 565 -10.27 -7.29 -0.60
N ALA A 566 -9.56 -6.84 0.44
CA ALA A 566 -8.70 -5.67 0.27
C ALA A 566 -7.47 -6.03 -0.58
N HIS A 567 -6.97 -5.08 -1.37
CA HIS A 567 -5.89 -5.22 -2.36
C HIS A 567 -4.68 -6.01 -1.85
N VAL A 568 -4.33 -5.76 -0.59
CA VAL A 568 -3.21 -6.35 0.14
C VAL A 568 -3.64 -7.64 0.86
N ASP A 569 -4.86 -7.69 1.38
CA ASP A 569 -5.33 -8.79 2.23
C ASP A 569 -5.95 -9.97 1.47
N ILE A 570 -6.23 -9.81 0.17
CA ILE A 570 -6.66 -10.90 -0.72
C ILE A 570 -5.69 -12.10 -0.71
N MET A 571 -4.41 -11.87 -0.40
CA MET A 571 -3.41 -12.93 -0.18
C MET A 571 -3.66 -13.82 1.04
N GLY A 572 -4.56 -13.41 1.96
CA GLY A 572 -5.09 -14.25 3.05
C GLY A 572 -6.43 -14.92 2.74
N ASN A 573 -7.05 -14.59 1.61
CA ASN A 573 -8.39 -15.07 1.24
C ASN A 573 -8.35 -16.57 0.90
N VAL A 574 -9.12 -17.38 1.62
CA VAL A 574 -9.11 -18.84 1.49
C VAL A 574 -9.51 -19.29 0.08
N ALA A 575 -10.52 -18.66 -0.51
CA ALA A 575 -10.96 -19.00 -1.87
C ALA A 575 -9.91 -18.62 -2.94
N PHE A 576 -9.15 -17.53 -2.71
CA PHE A 576 -8.06 -17.15 -3.62
C PHE A 576 -6.93 -18.17 -3.57
N ILE A 577 -6.50 -18.56 -2.36
CA ILE A 577 -5.46 -19.56 -2.16
C ILE A 577 -5.89 -20.93 -2.72
N GLU A 578 -7.18 -21.30 -2.60
CA GLU A 578 -7.72 -22.50 -3.24
C GLU A 578 -7.64 -22.43 -4.78
N ASP A 579 -8.06 -21.32 -5.40
CA ASP A 579 -8.01 -21.14 -6.86
C ASP A 579 -6.56 -21.31 -7.37
N VAL A 580 -5.58 -20.65 -6.72
CA VAL A 580 -4.13 -20.78 -7.04
C VAL A 580 -3.63 -22.22 -6.92
N LEU A 581 -3.94 -22.90 -5.81
CA LEU A 581 -3.45 -24.25 -5.55
C LEU A 581 -4.04 -25.27 -6.52
N ARG A 582 -5.33 -25.14 -6.85
CA ARG A 582 -6.01 -26.02 -7.83
C ARG A 582 -5.40 -25.87 -9.23
N ILE A 583 -5.12 -24.64 -9.68
CA ILE A 583 -4.43 -24.39 -10.96
C ILE A 583 -2.99 -24.93 -10.94
N ALA A 584 -2.26 -24.79 -9.84
CA ALA A 584 -0.94 -25.41 -9.68
C ALA A 584 -0.98 -26.95 -9.66
N GLY A 585 -2.13 -27.53 -9.29
CA GLY A 585 -2.45 -28.96 -9.43
C GLY A 585 -3.06 -29.35 -10.78
N GLY A 586 -3.03 -28.46 -11.78
CA GLY A 586 -3.41 -28.73 -13.17
C GLY A 586 -4.86 -28.37 -13.55
N ALA A 587 -5.70 -27.95 -12.60
CA ALA A 587 -7.10 -27.62 -12.88
C ALA A 587 -7.25 -26.41 -13.81
N THR A 588 -8.20 -26.50 -14.75
CA THR A 588 -8.60 -25.41 -15.63
C THR A 588 -9.55 -24.42 -14.94
N GLY A 589 -9.68 -23.22 -15.50
CA GLY A 589 -10.66 -22.23 -15.04
C GLY A 589 -12.10 -22.71 -15.20
N ALA A 590 -12.39 -23.61 -16.15
CA ALA A 590 -13.68 -24.28 -16.26
C ALA A 590 -13.97 -25.18 -15.04
N GLU A 591 -13.00 -25.96 -14.57
CA GLU A 591 -13.11 -26.81 -13.38
C GLU A 591 -13.17 -26.00 -12.07
N LEU A 592 -12.70 -24.75 -12.07
CA LEU A 592 -12.93 -23.78 -11.00
C LEU A 592 -14.35 -23.16 -11.01
N GLY A 593 -15.21 -23.56 -11.95
CA GLY A 593 -16.56 -22.99 -12.15
C GLY A 593 -16.61 -21.74 -13.01
N GLY A 594 -15.52 -21.40 -13.72
CA GLY A 594 -15.46 -20.27 -14.64
C GLY A 594 -15.40 -18.90 -13.94
N ASP A 595 -16.12 -17.93 -14.50
CA ASP A 595 -16.16 -16.57 -13.97
C ASP A 595 -16.95 -16.48 -12.66
N ARG A 596 -16.39 -15.74 -11.68
CA ARG A 596 -17.06 -15.39 -10.42
C ARG A 596 -17.09 -13.87 -10.33
N ILE A 597 -18.24 -13.28 -10.61
CA ILE A 597 -18.45 -11.82 -10.72
C ILE A 597 -19.58 -11.40 -9.77
N TYR A 598 -19.34 -10.36 -8.99
CA TYR A 598 -20.31 -9.69 -8.12
C TYR A 598 -20.51 -8.21 -8.51
N SER A 599 -19.52 -7.59 -9.16
CA SER A 599 -19.55 -6.19 -9.59
C SER A 599 -20.26 -5.98 -10.94
N ASP A 600 -20.54 -4.72 -11.26
CA ASP A 600 -21.11 -4.31 -12.55
C ASP A 600 -20.10 -4.28 -13.71
N ILE A 601 -18.91 -4.91 -13.58
CA ILE A 601 -17.82 -4.85 -14.58
C ILE A 601 -18.26 -5.16 -16.02
N MET A 602 -19.15 -6.13 -16.22
CA MET A 602 -19.65 -6.46 -17.56
C MET A 602 -20.40 -5.27 -18.18
N LYS A 603 -21.32 -4.63 -17.43
CA LYS A 603 -22.07 -3.44 -17.84
C LYS A 603 -21.16 -2.22 -18.03
N MET A 604 -20.13 -2.07 -17.20
CA MET A 604 -19.10 -1.03 -17.40
C MET A 604 -18.34 -1.27 -18.72
N SER A 605 -17.99 -2.52 -19.01
CA SER A 605 -17.28 -2.88 -20.24
C SER A 605 -18.11 -2.67 -21.50
N GLU A 606 -19.42 -2.93 -21.46
CA GLU A 606 -20.35 -2.65 -22.57
C GLU A 606 -20.31 -1.17 -22.97
N ARG A 607 -20.30 -0.27 -21.98
CA ARG A 607 -20.27 1.20 -22.15
C ARG A 607 -18.96 1.73 -22.73
N ILE A 608 -17.85 1.05 -22.50
CA ILE A 608 -16.53 1.42 -23.02
C ILE A 608 -16.47 1.05 -24.50
N ASN A 609 -16.60 2.05 -25.38
CA ASN A 609 -16.55 1.88 -26.82
C ASN A 609 -15.09 1.85 -27.32
N ILE A 610 -14.50 0.65 -27.34
CA ILE A 610 -13.18 0.38 -27.91
C ILE A 610 -13.30 -0.58 -29.10
N ARG A 611 -12.44 -0.39 -30.12
CA ARG A 611 -12.30 -1.34 -31.23
C ARG A 611 -11.61 -2.62 -30.71
N LEU A 612 -12.29 -3.75 -30.83
CA LEU A 612 -11.77 -5.09 -30.57
C LEU A 612 -11.25 -5.75 -31.86
#